data_AF-A0A9E3JYF0-F1
#
_entry.id   AF-A0A9E3JYF0-F1
#
_cell.length_a   1.000
_cell.length_b   1.000
_cell.length_c   1.000
_cell.angle_alpha   90.00
_cell.angle_beta   90.00
_cell.angle_gamma   90.00
#
_symmetry.space_group_name_H-M   'P 1'
#
loop_
_entity.id
_entity.type
_entity.pdbx_description
1 polymer ?
#
loop_
_entity_poly.entity_id
_entity_poly.type
_entity_poly.pdbx_seq_one_letter_code
_entity_poly.pdbx_strand_id
1 'polypeptide(L)'
;HGTEVLISREHVWQTYTNYTQGYAKMRLESIAGAAWAQGVAATVFNCPEIRTNSSDIFVGVELSLFPLLVALKKEGGGAWAQEQWDICQKLLGDGVPLQSILDKLETYLQTATSASFRDFEAWPMDNTPELAELMIGTSEEITSLHTDKKALITDHLSALVLESAGPLMFHGAAEKIAPVLWLNHDIIARQLNALHQ
;
A
#
# COMPACT_ATOMS: atom_id res chain seq x y z
N HIS A 1 4.53 -8.38 2.95
CA HIS A 1 5.82 -8.36 3.68
C HIS A 1 6.36 -6.95 3.59
N GLY A 2 5.59 -6.00 4.14
CA GLY A 2 5.66 -4.58 3.77
C GLY A 2 5.51 -4.30 2.27
N THR A 3 5.61 -3.03 1.94
CA THR A 3 5.44 -2.47 0.59
C THR A 3 6.31 -1.23 0.46
N GLU A 4 6.96 -1.03 -0.68
CA GLU A 4 7.58 0.26 -1.01
C GLU A 4 6.51 1.27 -1.46
N VAL A 5 6.51 2.42 -0.79
CA VAL A 5 5.61 3.54 -1.06
C VAL A 5 6.43 4.81 -1.25
N LEU A 6 5.83 5.84 -1.86
CA LEU A 6 6.55 7.08 -2.07
C LEU A 6 6.72 7.87 -0.76
N ILE A 7 7.96 8.11 -0.35
CA ILE A 7 8.35 8.93 0.79
C ILE A 7 9.49 9.84 0.34
N SER A 8 9.34 11.16 0.47
CA SER A 8 10.34 12.13 0.03
C SER A 8 10.76 11.96 -1.44
N ARG A 9 9.81 11.56 -2.30
CA ARG A 9 9.97 11.27 -3.74
C ARG A 9 10.70 9.99 -4.10
N GLU A 10 11.09 9.17 -3.13
CA GLU A 10 11.70 7.86 -3.35
C GLU A 10 10.74 6.75 -2.92
N HIS A 11 10.80 5.61 -3.59
CA HIS A 11 10.04 4.44 -3.15
C HIS A 11 10.82 3.78 -2.01
N VAL A 12 10.25 3.81 -0.81
CA VAL A 12 10.88 3.35 0.43
C VAL A 12 10.01 2.27 1.06
N TRP A 13 10.63 1.15 1.43
CA TRP A 13 9.94 0.06 2.10
C TRP A 13 9.38 0.51 3.46
N GLN A 14 8.13 0.15 3.71
CA GLN A 14 7.43 0.34 4.98
C GLN A 14 6.47 -0.82 5.23
N THR A 15 5.81 -0.84 6.38
CA THR A 15 4.81 -1.84 6.72
C THR A 15 3.81 -1.31 7.74
N TYR A 16 2.59 -1.83 7.71
CA TYR A 16 1.70 -1.81 8.87
C TYR A 16 2.29 -2.61 10.04
N THR A 17 2.13 -2.09 11.27
CA THR A 17 2.63 -2.72 12.49
C THR A 17 1.58 -2.68 13.62
N ASN A 18 1.31 -3.79 14.32
CA ASN A 18 1.90 -5.13 14.15
C ASN A 18 1.11 -5.99 13.17
N TYR A 19 1.82 -6.60 12.21
CA TYR A 19 1.25 -7.59 11.31
C TYR A 19 1.42 -9.02 11.86
N THR A 20 0.44 -9.48 12.64
CA THR A 20 0.50 -10.75 13.38
C THR A 20 0.68 -12.00 12.51
N GLN A 21 0.30 -11.92 11.24
CA GLN A 21 0.48 -12.98 10.25
C GLN A 21 1.91 -13.01 9.65
N GLY A 22 2.81 -12.12 10.06
CA GLY A 22 4.11 -11.93 9.40
C GLY A 22 4.98 -13.18 9.36
N TYR A 23 5.11 -13.89 10.49
CA TYR A 23 5.85 -15.16 10.52
C TYR A 23 5.27 -16.24 9.59
N ALA A 24 3.93 -16.30 9.48
CA ALA A 24 3.28 -17.23 8.55
C ALA A 24 3.55 -16.85 7.08
N LYS A 25 3.63 -15.54 6.77
CA LYS A 25 3.99 -15.05 5.42
C LYS A 25 5.46 -15.32 5.07
N MET A 26 6.40 -15.12 5.98
CA MET A 26 7.82 -15.51 5.75
C MET A 26 7.96 -17.02 5.54
N ARG A 27 7.20 -17.83 6.29
CA ARG A 27 7.15 -19.28 6.06
C ARG A 27 6.58 -19.62 4.68
N LEU A 28 5.54 -18.91 4.22
CA LEU A 28 4.96 -19.09 2.89
C LEU A 28 5.99 -18.80 1.78
N GLU A 29 6.78 -17.74 1.92
CA GLU A 29 7.89 -17.42 1.01
C GLU A 29 8.96 -18.50 1.00
N SER A 30 9.31 -19.03 2.18
CA SER A 30 10.28 -20.13 2.31
C SER A 30 9.80 -21.41 1.62
N ILE A 31 8.49 -21.71 1.70
CA ILE A 31 7.87 -22.85 0.99
C ILE A 31 7.97 -22.66 -0.52
N ALA A 32 7.68 -21.46 -1.04
CA ALA A 32 7.81 -21.17 -2.47
C ALA A 32 9.27 -21.28 -2.95
N GLY A 33 10.23 -20.77 -2.17
CA GLY A 33 11.66 -20.94 -2.45
C GLY A 33 12.11 -22.40 -2.50
N ALA A 34 11.65 -23.22 -1.54
CA ALA A 34 11.95 -24.66 -1.51
C ALA A 34 11.33 -25.43 -2.69
N ALA A 35 10.15 -25.02 -3.14
CA ALA A 35 9.51 -25.59 -4.33
C ALA A 35 10.27 -25.21 -5.61
N TRP A 36 10.71 -23.95 -5.72
CA TRP A 36 11.55 -23.47 -6.83
C TRP A 36 12.85 -24.24 -6.96
N ALA A 37 13.53 -24.53 -5.84
CA ALA A 37 14.74 -25.35 -5.83
C ALA A 37 14.54 -26.78 -6.36
N GLN A 38 13.28 -27.25 -6.43
CA GLN A 38 12.89 -28.55 -6.97
C GLN A 38 12.29 -28.45 -8.39
N GLY A 39 12.38 -27.29 -9.03
CA GLY A 39 11.86 -27.06 -10.39
C GLY A 39 10.36 -26.79 -10.45
N VAL A 40 9.68 -26.59 -9.32
CA VAL A 40 8.26 -26.21 -9.27
C VAL A 40 8.15 -24.68 -9.32
N ALA A 41 7.49 -24.17 -10.35
CA ALA A 41 7.25 -22.74 -10.51
C ALA A 41 6.13 -22.25 -9.55
N ALA A 42 6.49 -22.04 -8.29
CA ALA A 42 5.63 -21.47 -7.25
C ALA A 42 6.13 -20.06 -6.86
N THR A 43 5.24 -19.07 -6.90
CA THR A 43 5.60 -17.67 -6.60
C THR A 43 4.67 -17.06 -5.56
N VAL A 44 5.25 -16.41 -4.55
CA VAL A 44 4.53 -15.53 -3.61
C VAL A 44 4.63 -14.10 -4.12
N PHE A 45 3.50 -13.47 -4.36
CA PHE A 45 3.42 -12.05 -4.66
C PHE A 45 3.08 -11.29 -3.38
N ASN A 46 4.04 -10.53 -2.88
CA ASN A 46 3.85 -9.58 -1.79
C ASN A 46 3.17 -8.32 -2.35
N CYS A 47 1.87 -8.21 -2.08
CA CYS A 47 1.05 -7.10 -2.57
C CYS A 47 0.94 -5.95 -1.55
N PRO A 48 0.56 -4.74 -2.01
CA PRO A 48 0.35 -3.58 -1.16
C PRO A 48 -0.75 -3.78 -0.12
N GLU A 49 -0.70 -2.96 0.92
CA GLU A 49 -1.76 -2.80 1.89
C GLU A 49 -3.04 -2.27 1.19
N ILE A 50 -4.15 -2.99 1.36
CA ILE A 50 -5.48 -2.60 0.88
C ILE A 50 -6.52 -2.83 1.97
N ARG A 51 -7.67 -2.15 1.87
CA ARG A 51 -8.83 -2.43 2.70
C ARG A 51 -9.72 -3.49 2.04
N THR A 52 -9.93 -4.56 2.78
CA THR A 52 -10.80 -5.70 2.46
C THR A 52 -11.50 -6.11 3.75
N ASN A 53 -12.53 -6.95 3.67
CA ASN A 53 -13.19 -7.50 4.87
C ASN A 53 -12.20 -8.14 5.87
N SER A 54 -11.07 -8.69 5.41
CA SER A 54 -10.04 -9.28 6.27
C SER A 54 -9.07 -8.28 6.88
N SER A 55 -8.97 -7.06 6.34
CA SER A 55 -8.09 -6.00 6.85
C SER A 55 -8.82 -4.85 7.55
N ASP A 56 -10.16 -4.83 7.54
CA ASP A 56 -10.97 -3.78 8.18
C ASP A 56 -10.79 -3.67 9.70
N ILE A 57 -10.30 -4.73 10.37
CA ILE A 57 -9.97 -4.69 11.80
C ILE A 57 -8.64 -3.97 12.08
N PHE A 58 -7.80 -3.77 11.06
CA PHE A 58 -6.46 -3.17 11.17
C PHE A 58 -6.53 -1.67 10.90
N VAL A 59 -7.08 -0.92 11.85
CA VAL A 59 -7.10 0.55 11.77
C VAL A 59 -5.68 1.08 11.53
N GLY A 60 -5.51 1.90 10.49
CA GLY A 60 -4.23 2.49 10.10
C GLY A 60 -3.48 1.75 9.01
N VAL A 61 -3.89 0.53 8.64
CA VAL A 61 -3.29 -0.21 7.51
C VAL A 61 -3.42 0.55 6.19
N GLU A 62 -4.49 1.33 6.06
CA GLU A 62 -4.83 2.09 4.86
C GLU A 62 -4.01 3.37 4.68
N LEU A 63 -3.29 3.83 5.72
CA LEU A 63 -2.43 5.01 5.63
C LEU A 63 -1.32 4.81 4.58
N SER A 64 -0.83 3.59 4.42
CA SER A 64 0.19 3.22 3.44
C SER A 64 -0.31 3.30 1.99
N LEU A 65 -1.63 3.36 1.76
CA LEU A 65 -2.22 3.28 0.43
C LEU A 65 -2.31 4.64 -0.29
N PHE A 66 -2.54 5.74 0.43
CA PHE A 66 -2.69 7.07 -0.17
C PHE A 66 -1.49 7.53 -1.02
N PRO A 67 -0.22 7.23 -0.68
CA PRO A 67 0.93 7.54 -1.54
C PRO A 67 0.83 6.97 -2.96
N LEU A 68 -0.05 5.98 -3.21
CA LEU A 68 -0.32 5.48 -4.56
C LEU A 68 -0.77 6.59 -5.52
N LEU A 69 -1.56 7.57 -5.05
CA LEU A 69 -1.97 8.72 -5.86
C LEU A 69 -0.78 9.50 -6.40
N VAL A 70 0.25 9.68 -5.57
CA VAL A 70 1.48 10.38 -5.97
C VAL A 70 2.31 9.49 -6.89
N ALA A 71 2.36 8.18 -6.64
CA ALA A 71 3.01 7.21 -7.52
C ALA A 71 2.40 7.22 -8.93
N LEU A 72 1.06 7.28 -9.08
CA LEU A 72 0.39 7.38 -10.38
C LEU A 72 0.95 8.55 -11.21
N LYS A 73 1.13 9.73 -10.60
CA LYS A 73 1.71 10.90 -11.29
C LYS A 73 3.20 10.73 -11.57
N LYS A 74 3.96 10.18 -10.61
CA LYS A 74 5.41 9.97 -10.74
C LYS A 74 5.74 9.00 -11.88
N GLU A 75 4.96 7.93 -12.03
CA GLU A 75 5.18 6.85 -13.00
C GLU A 75 4.53 7.14 -14.37
N GLY A 76 4.56 8.41 -14.82
CA GLY A 76 4.11 8.82 -16.15
C GLY A 76 2.59 9.02 -16.29
N GLY A 77 1.88 9.27 -15.21
CA GLY A 77 0.42 9.43 -15.23
C GLY A 77 -0.07 10.62 -16.05
N GLY A 78 -1.04 10.37 -16.94
CA GLY A 78 -1.68 11.36 -17.79
C GLY A 78 -3.07 11.77 -17.29
N ALA A 79 -4.02 11.95 -18.23
CA ALA A 79 -5.39 12.38 -17.94
C ALA A 79 -6.11 11.42 -16.98
N TRP A 80 -5.96 10.10 -17.18
CA TRP A 80 -6.55 9.09 -16.31
C TRP A 80 -6.05 9.18 -14.86
N ALA A 81 -4.74 9.40 -14.65
CA ALA A 81 -4.18 9.59 -13.31
C ALA A 81 -4.73 10.85 -12.64
N GLN A 82 -4.93 11.93 -13.41
CA GLN A 82 -5.58 13.14 -12.89
C GLN A 82 -7.05 12.90 -12.53
N GLU A 83 -7.77 12.09 -13.31
CA GLU A 83 -9.14 11.69 -12.97
C GLU A 83 -9.20 10.94 -11.63
N GLN A 84 -8.22 10.07 -11.33
CA GLN A 84 -8.16 9.39 -10.02
C GLN A 84 -7.99 10.37 -8.86
N TRP A 85 -7.18 11.42 -9.05
CA TRP A 85 -7.05 12.51 -8.08
C TRP A 85 -8.36 13.26 -7.90
N ASP A 86 -9.06 13.56 -8.99
CA ASP A 86 -10.34 14.28 -8.94
C ASP A 86 -11.45 13.45 -8.28
N ILE A 87 -11.46 12.13 -8.50
CA ILE A 87 -12.35 11.19 -7.79
C ILE A 87 -12.08 11.25 -6.29
N CYS A 88 -10.81 11.11 -5.86
CA CYS A 88 -10.46 11.17 -4.44
C CYS A 88 -10.79 12.52 -3.81
N GLN A 89 -10.59 13.64 -4.52
CA GLN A 89 -10.95 14.97 -4.03
C GLN A 89 -12.46 15.13 -3.80
N LYS A 90 -13.32 14.52 -4.62
CA LYS A 90 -14.78 14.59 -4.48
C LYS A 90 -15.34 13.80 -3.28
N LEU A 91 -14.55 12.89 -2.71
CA LEU A 91 -14.94 12.11 -1.52
C LEU A 91 -14.77 12.90 -0.21
N LEU A 92 -14.05 14.03 -0.26
CA LEU A 92 -13.74 14.87 0.89
C LEU A 92 -14.81 15.92 1.13
N GLY A 93 -14.91 16.37 2.38
CA GLY A 93 -15.81 17.45 2.78
C GLY A 93 -15.48 18.78 2.10
N ASP A 94 -16.48 19.67 2.03
CA ASP A 94 -16.33 21.00 1.44
C ASP A 94 -15.15 21.75 2.07
N GLY A 95 -14.26 22.25 1.21
CA GLY A 95 -13.07 23.02 1.63
C GLY A 95 -11.89 22.17 2.11
N VAL A 96 -11.97 20.84 2.12
CA VAL A 96 -10.84 19.96 2.44
C VAL A 96 -10.05 19.62 1.16
N PRO A 97 -8.83 20.12 0.98
CA PRO A 97 -8.02 19.76 -0.17
C PRO A 97 -7.40 18.37 0.01
N LEU A 98 -7.44 17.53 -1.03
CA LEU A 98 -6.77 16.22 -1.04
C LEU A 98 -5.28 16.33 -0.72
N GLN A 99 -4.65 17.42 -1.16
CA GLN A 99 -3.25 17.69 -0.89
C GLN A 99 -2.93 17.77 0.62
N SER A 100 -3.83 18.31 1.46
CA SER A 100 -3.54 18.38 2.91
C SER A 100 -3.51 17.00 3.58
N ILE A 101 -4.26 16.04 3.06
CA ILE A 101 -4.20 14.64 3.50
C ILE A 101 -2.86 14.02 3.10
N LEU A 102 -2.43 14.22 1.85
CA LEU A 102 -1.15 13.72 1.36
C LEU A 102 0.03 14.32 2.13
N ASP A 103 0.00 15.63 2.43
CA ASP A 103 1.04 16.31 3.20
C ASP A 103 1.08 15.81 4.66
N LYS A 104 -0.09 15.53 5.25
CA LYS A 104 -0.20 14.94 6.58
C LYS A 104 0.38 13.53 6.61
N LEU A 105 0.12 12.72 5.59
CA LEU A 105 0.66 11.36 5.48
C LEU A 105 2.16 11.35 5.23
N GLU A 106 2.67 12.26 4.41
CA GLU A 106 4.11 12.48 4.24
C GLU A 106 4.76 12.80 5.60
N THR A 107 4.12 13.67 6.39
CA THR A 107 4.58 14.00 7.75
C THR A 107 4.54 12.77 8.67
N TYR A 108 3.43 12.01 8.67
CA TYR A 108 3.28 10.77 9.43
C TYR A 108 4.41 9.78 9.14
N LEU A 109 4.67 9.51 7.85
CA LEU A 109 5.70 8.60 7.37
C LEU A 109 7.11 9.09 7.73
N GLN A 110 7.32 10.39 7.93
CA GLN A 110 8.61 10.96 8.32
C GLN A 110 8.79 11.12 9.84
N THR A 111 7.76 10.87 10.66
CA THR A 111 7.92 10.89 12.11
C THR A 111 8.96 9.85 12.57
N ALA A 112 9.71 10.17 13.63
CA ALA A 112 10.67 9.23 14.23
C ALA A 112 9.99 7.91 14.63
N THR A 113 8.76 7.98 15.15
CA THR A 113 7.95 6.82 15.52
C THR A 113 7.61 5.95 14.32
N SER A 114 7.06 6.48 13.23
CA SER A 114 6.76 5.68 12.03
C SER A 114 8.06 5.14 11.40
N ALA A 115 9.10 5.97 11.34
CA ALA A 115 10.38 5.61 10.74
C ALA A 115 11.07 4.44 11.44
N SER A 116 10.94 4.29 12.77
CA SER A 116 11.56 3.18 13.50
C SER A 116 10.98 1.81 13.16
N PHE A 117 9.79 1.75 12.52
CA PHE A 117 9.18 0.50 12.07
C PHE A 117 9.53 0.13 10.63
N ARG A 118 10.42 0.89 9.98
CA ARG A 118 11.02 0.53 8.69
C ARG A 118 12.27 -0.35 8.85
N ASP A 119 12.22 -1.28 9.80
CA ASP A 119 13.25 -2.30 9.99
C ASP A 119 12.78 -3.62 9.36
N PHE A 120 13.32 -3.93 8.19
CA PHE A 120 12.94 -5.12 7.43
C PHE A 120 13.38 -6.41 8.15
N GLU A 121 14.56 -6.41 8.75
CA GLU A 121 15.12 -7.60 9.43
C GLU A 121 14.35 -7.91 10.72
N ALA A 122 13.82 -6.88 11.40
CA ALA A 122 13.00 -7.04 12.60
C ALA A 122 11.51 -7.31 12.30
N TRP A 123 11.10 -7.42 11.03
CA TRP A 123 9.70 -7.60 10.67
C TRP A 123 9.19 -9.02 10.98
N PRO A 124 7.97 -9.19 11.54
CA PRO A 124 7.07 -8.16 12.07
C PRO A 124 7.45 -7.73 13.48
N MET A 125 7.51 -6.41 13.72
CA MET A 125 7.80 -5.83 15.03
C MET A 125 6.54 -5.76 15.90
N ASP A 126 6.67 -5.85 17.23
CA ASP A 126 5.58 -5.53 18.17
C ASP A 126 5.19 -4.05 18.05
N ASN A 127 3.90 -3.73 18.26
CA ASN A 127 3.48 -2.33 18.30
C ASN A 127 3.92 -1.66 19.62
N THR A 128 3.89 -0.33 19.64
CA THR A 128 4.10 0.45 20.86
C THR A 128 2.90 1.38 21.11
N PRO A 129 2.70 1.85 22.35
CA PRO A 129 1.67 2.85 22.64
C PRO A 129 1.79 4.10 21.76
N GLU A 130 3.01 4.57 21.50
CA GLU A 130 3.28 5.77 20.68
C GLU A 130 2.89 5.54 19.22
N LEU A 131 3.19 4.36 18.67
CA LEU A 131 2.73 4.01 17.32
C LEU A 131 1.20 3.94 17.27
N ALA A 132 0.58 3.32 18.27
CA ALA A 132 -0.87 3.18 18.32
C ALA A 132 -1.57 4.56 18.34
N GLU A 133 -1.11 5.47 19.20
CA GLU A 133 -1.65 6.83 19.27
C GLU A 133 -1.48 7.59 17.94
N LEU A 134 -0.27 7.56 17.38
CA LEU A 134 0.02 8.24 16.11
C LEU A 134 -0.79 7.67 14.95
N MET A 135 -0.78 6.34 14.78
CA MET A 135 -1.41 5.66 13.65
C MET A 135 -2.93 5.72 13.72
N ILE A 136 -3.52 5.39 14.86
CA ILE A 136 -4.98 5.42 15.05
C ILE A 136 -5.48 6.86 14.94
N GLY A 137 -4.82 7.81 15.62
CA GLY A 137 -5.19 9.23 15.56
C GLY A 137 -5.15 9.78 14.14
N THR A 138 -4.11 9.45 13.37
CA THR A 138 -3.99 9.87 11.95
C THR A 138 -5.11 9.25 11.10
N SER A 139 -5.38 7.95 11.27
CA SER A 139 -6.46 7.25 10.56
C SER A 139 -7.85 7.85 10.86
N GLU A 140 -8.15 8.09 12.14
CA GLU A 140 -9.42 8.67 12.56
C GLU A 140 -9.59 10.10 12.04
N GLU A 141 -8.52 10.91 12.11
CA GLU A 141 -8.53 12.28 11.58
C GLU A 141 -8.83 12.27 10.07
N ILE A 142 -8.09 11.48 9.28
CA ILE A 142 -8.30 11.38 7.82
C ILE A 142 -9.71 10.87 7.50
N THR A 143 -10.19 9.87 8.23
CA THR A 143 -11.56 9.34 8.06
C THR A 143 -12.60 10.43 8.33
N SER A 144 -12.37 11.32 9.30
CA SER A 144 -13.30 12.42 9.62
C SER A 144 -13.37 13.51 8.54
N LEU A 145 -12.38 13.58 7.65
CA LEU A 145 -12.33 14.55 6.55
C LEU A 145 -13.19 14.16 5.34
N HIS A 146 -13.74 12.95 5.33
CA HIS A 146 -14.62 12.47 4.26
C HIS A 146 -16.06 12.94 4.44
N THR A 147 -16.75 13.17 3.32
CA THR A 147 -18.18 13.54 3.32
C THR A 147 -19.06 12.39 3.80
N ASP A 148 -18.72 11.15 3.44
CA ASP A 148 -19.39 9.93 3.89
C ASP A 148 -18.36 8.91 4.36
N LYS A 149 -18.49 8.44 5.61
CA LYS A 149 -17.62 7.41 6.19
C LYS A 149 -17.77 6.03 5.54
N LYS A 150 -18.78 5.85 4.69
CA LYS A 150 -19.02 4.64 3.89
C LYS A 150 -18.44 4.72 2.48
N ALA A 151 -17.91 5.88 2.08
CA ALA A 151 -17.30 6.11 0.78
C ALA A 151 -15.93 6.78 0.97
N LEU A 152 -14.91 5.97 1.22
CA LEU A 152 -13.58 6.44 1.54
C LEU A 152 -12.65 6.43 0.32
N ILE A 153 -11.67 7.33 0.31
CA ILE A 153 -10.58 7.31 -0.69
C ILE A 153 -9.93 5.92 -0.75
N THR A 154 -9.78 5.27 0.40
CA THR A 154 -9.12 3.97 0.51
C THR A 154 -9.92 2.84 -0.14
N ASP A 155 -11.25 2.97 -0.27
CA ASP A 155 -12.06 2.00 -1.02
C ASP A 155 -11.72 2.09 -2.51
N HIS A 156 -11.63 3.32 -3.05
CA HIS A 156 -11.22 3.58 -4.43
C HIS A 156 -9.80 3.11 -4.71
N LEU A 157 -8.83 3.48 -3.87
CA LEU A 157 -7.44 3.09 -4.06
C LEU A 157 -7.23 1.57 -3.92
N SER A 158 -8.00 0.91 -3.06
CA SER A 158 -7.94 -0.55 -2.93
C SER A 158 -8.42 -1.24 -4.22
N ALA A 159 -9.47 -0.70 -4.86
CA ALA A 159 -9.94 -1.19 -6.15
C ALA A 159 -8.86 -1.04 -7.24
N LEU A 160 -8.12 0.08 -7.28
CA LEU A 160 -7.02 0.29 -8.22
C LEU A 160 -5.87 -0.71 -8.00
N VAL A 161 -5.48 -0.98 -6.75
CA VAL A 161 -4.46 -2.00 -6.46
C VAL A 161 -4.92 -3.37 -6.95
N LEU A 162 -6.19 -3.74 -6.72
CA LEU A 162 -6.75 -5.01 -7.20
C LEU A 162 -6.76 -5.10 -8.73
N GLU A 163 -7.18 -4.03 -9.41
CA GLU A 163 -7.20 -3.93 -10.86
C GLU A 163 -5.80 -4.17 -11.46
N SER A 164 -4.76 -3.62 -10.83
CA SER A 164 -3.38 -3.76 -11.26
C SER A 164 -2.74 -5.10 -10.89
N ALA A 165 -3.01 -5.62 -9.70
CA ALA A 165 -2.36 -6.83 -9.20
C ALA A 165 -2.75 -8.06 -10.02
N GLY A 166 -4.00 -8.13 -10.51
CA GLY A 166 -4.49 -9.21 -11.36
C GLY A 166 -3.60 -9.49 -12.58
N PRO A 167 -3.44 -8.54 -13.53
CA PRO A 167 -2.59 -8.73 -14.70
C PRO A 167 -1.11 -8.92 -14.33
N LEU A 168 -0.57 -8.19 -13.35
CA LEU A 168 0.82 -8.35 -12.91
C LEU A 168 1.11 -9.77 -12.43
N MET A 169 0.23 -10.33 -11.59
CA MET A 169 0.37 -11.71 -11.11
C MET A 169 0.17 -12.72 -12.24
N PHE A 170 -0.82 -12.51 -13.11
CA PHE A 170 -1.11 -13.41 -14.22
C PHE A 170 0.06 -13.53 -15.20
N HIS A 171 0.64 -12.40 -15.61
CA HIS A 171 1.80 -12.38 -16.50
C HIS A 171 3.08 -12.83 -15.77
N GLY A 172 3.31 -12.35 -14.54
CA GLY A 172 4.48 -12.73 -13.76
C GLY A 172 4.56 -14.24 -13.45
N ALA A 173 3.40 -14.89 -13.22
CA ALA A 173 3.35 -16.34 -13.05
C ALA A 173 3.69 -17.11 -14.33
N ALA A 174 3.28 -16.60 -15.49
CA ALA A 174 3.60 -17.22 -16.79
C ALA A 174 5.10 -17.11 -17.12
N GLU A 175 5.74 -15.99 -16.74
CA GLU A 175 7.16 -15.74 -16.97
C GLU A 175 8.09 -16.51 -16.01
N LYS A 176 7.58 -17.00 -14.89
CA LYS A 176 8.36 -17.76 -13.88
C LYS A 176 9.59 -16.98 -13.40
N ILE A 177 9.38 -15.71 -13.03
CA ILE A 177 10.45 -14.76 -12.72
C ILE A 177 11.24 -15.16 -11.45
N ALA A 178 10.55 -15.39 -10.33
CA ALA A 178 11.17 -15.67 -9.03
C ALA A 178 10.18 -16.37 -8.07
N PRO A 179 10.65 -17.01 -6.98
CA PRO A 179 9.76 -17.58 -5.96
C PRO A 179 9.06 -16.55 -5.08
N VAL A 180 9.60 -15.33 -4.99
CA VAL A 180 9.03 -14.23 -4.20
C VAL A 180 9.22 -12.94 -4.98
N LEU A 181 8.15 -12.14 -5.11
CA LEU A 181 8.16 -10.84 -5.79
C LEU A 181 7.33 -9.83 -5.01
N TRP A 182 7.75 -8.57 -5.01
CA TRP A 182 6.97 -7.46 -4.46
C TRP A 182 6.27 -6.70 -5.58
N LEU A 183 4.99 -6.39 -5.38
CA LEU A 183 4.19 -5.55 -6.24
C LEU A 183 4.02 -4.17 -5.58
N ASN A 184 5.10 -3.42 -5.48
CA ASN A 184 5.13 -2.12 -4.81
C ASN A 184 4.34 -1.03 -5.57
N HIS A 185 4.19 0.15 -4.97
CA HIS A 185 3.43 1.24 -5.58
C HIS A 185 3.96 1.69 -6.94
N ASP A 186 5.24 1.53 -7.21
CA ASP A 186 5.88 1.88 -8.47
C ASP A 186 5.35 1.02 -9.64
N ILE A 187 5.39 -0.30 -9.51
CA ILE A 187 4.93 -1.22 -10.55
C ILE A 187 3.41 -1.24 -10.67
N ILE A 188 2.70 -1.08 -9.55
CA ILE A 188 1.24 -0.92 -9.56
C ILE A 188 0.85 0.34 -10.35
N ALA A 189 1.52 1.47 -10.09
CA ALA A 189 1.24 2.71 -10.80
C ALA A 189 1.60 2.63 -12.29
N ARG A 190 2.75 2.04 -12.65
CA ARG A 190 3.14 1.82 -14.05
C ARG A 190 2.12 0.96 -14.79
N GLN A 191 1.67 -0.13 -14.19
CA GLN A 191 0.68 -1.01 -14.79
C GLN A 191 -0.67 -0.30 -14.97
N LEU A 192 -1.16 0.41 -13.96
CA LEU A 192 -2.40 1.17 -14.05
C LEU A 192 -2.34 2.22 -15.15
N ASN A 193 -1.29 3.03 -15.18
CA ASN A 193 -1.11 4.02 -16.24
C ASN A 193 -1.09 3.35 -17.63
N ALA A 194 -0.42 2.21 -17.78
CA ALA A 194 -0.37 1.48 -19.05
C ALA A 194 -1.72 0.88 -19.49
N LEU A 195 -2.55 0.45 -18.53
CA LEU A 195 -3.89 -0.08 -18.82
C LEU A 195 -4.86 1.01 -19.35
N HIS A 196 -4.61 2.26 -19.00
CA HIS A 196 -5.49 3.42 -19.26
C HIS A 196 -4.84 4.50 -20.14
N GLN A 197 -3.88 4.10 -20.99
CA GLN A 197 -3.27 4.97 -22.01
C GLN A 197 -4.19 5.26 -23.19
#